data_AF-A0A978VXY3-F1
#
_entry.id   AF-A0A978VXY3-F1
#
_cell.length_a   1.000
_cell.length_b   1.000
_cell.length_c   1.000
_cell.angle_alpha   90.00
_cell.angle_beta   90.00
_cell.angle_gamma   90.00
#
_symmetry.space_group_name_H-M   'P 1'
#
loop_
_entity.id
_entity.type
_entity.pdbx_description
1 polymer ?
#
loop_
_entity_poly.entity_id
_entity_poly.type
_entity_poly.pdbx_seq_one_letter_code
_entity_poly.pdbx_strand_id
1 'polypeptide(L)'
;MVARKFQVLHDASNFDVDHDTDDGLEVSLSLSLQPYPLSLYLSVNCLVVFFRFSNCCSLLSPLFLPTNKSKGEIRSCVDQVRLYEDPVRQEDARKTVPIEELEEKALVSLAKEGNFNPSKTEQDHAFLLQLLFWFNHSFRWVYSPPPCDGCGRETIKQGTDAPLPSELRFRCSQVEIYRCNFCSGVTRFPRYNDPSKLIETRRGRCGEWANCFTFYCRVLATIPAWKKATKWCRINLFCDLVLDFTDHVWTECFSQFLGRWIHLDACNAWYDNPLLYEKGWKKKLNYVIAIAKDGVYDVTKRYTKKWHEVLSRRNIITESALSSVLNNITKDCRRGFTSHVLSILDDRDEKERQALEEDLHSTDDSSISLPGRQSGDEQWRKSRLEFGSDENCSLSCSSCPVRVCVDEHVTRINDAFLPILSRFVAENLPQSRAIHVLEILKGVILDLQNSSFRNRKASIDLYSNSSEPLLPQLVSSFDELLSSLSLSHKLGGDGRVDICLAGNPVKTSIGLPVALDALDDTIHNLKNCNNFSKDSLSLPLLKLNRINSELMPKTFFHKFISDRYQATSAFDGIRATKWEEPNGARGIVNQDYSLLFWYFM
;
A
#
# COMPACT_ATOMS: atom_id res chain seq x y z
N MET A 1 6.42 -41.42 18.33
CA MET A 1 7.68 -41.25 19.08
C MET A 1 8.67 -40.54 18.18
N VAL A 2 8.78 -39.22 18.34
CA VAL A 2 9.76 -38.41 17.62
C VAL A 2 10.53 -37.68 18.71
N ALA A 3 11.68 -38.23 19.11
CA ALA A 3 12.61 -37.50 19.96
C ALA A 3 13.00 -36.22 19.23
N ARG A 4 12.66 -35.06 19.79
CA ARG A 4 12.98 -33.75 19.20
C ARG A 4 14.17 -33.19 19.96
N LYS A 5 15.29 -33.01 19.26
CA LYS A 5 16.45 -32.27 19.75
C LYS A 5 16.21 -30.78 19.66
N PHE A 6 16.44 -30.08 20.76
CA PHE A 6 16.42 -28.62 20.84
C PHE A 6 17.85 -28.13 21.01
N GLN A 7 18.14 -26.96 20.46
CA GLN A 7 19.43 -26.29 20.62
C GLN A 7 19.16 -24.93 21.26
N VAL A 8 19.71 -24.72 22.45
CA VAL A 8 19.56 -23.48 23.22
C VAL A 8 20.85 -22.68 23.10
N LEU A 9 20.72 -21.42 22.69
CA LEU A 9 21.81 -20.45 22.56
C LEU A 9 21.76 -19.48 23.74
N HIS A 10 22.85 -19.38 24.50
CA HIS A 10 23.04 -18.36 25.53
C HIS A 10 24.50 -17.90 25.52
N ASP A 11 24.73 -16.58 25.46
CA ASP A 11 26.05 -15.94 25.47
C ASP A 11 27.12 -16.66 24.64
N ALA A 12 26.82 -16.82 23.34
CA ALA A 12 27.69 -17.43 22.32
C ALA A 12 28.03 -18.93 22.50
N SER A 13 27.34 -19.64 23.40
CA SER A 13 27.50 -21.09 23.59
C SER A 13 26.24 -21.88 23.20
N ASN A 14 26.43 -23.09 22.65
CA ASN A 14 25.36 -23.97 22.20
C ASN A 14 25.16 -25.14 23.17
N PHE A 15 23.92 -25.38 23.58
CA PHE A 15 23.55 -26.53 24.41
C PHE A 15 22.47 -27.36 23.71
N ASP A 16 22.72 -28.66 23.54
CA ASP A 16 21.74 -29.60 22.99
C ASP A 16 20.89 -30.16 24.14
N VAL A 17 19.56 -30.11 23.99
CA VAL A 17 18.59 -30.60 24.97
C VAL A 17 17.64 -31.58 24.28
N ASP A 18 17.60 -32.81 24.77
CA ASP A 18 16.64 -33.83 24.36
C ASP A 18 15.33 -33.67 25.13
N HIS A 19 14.19 -33.68 24.44
CA HIS A 19 12.87 -33.58 25.06
C HIS A 19 12.06 -34.84 24.77
N ASP A 20 11.70 -35.57 25.83
CA ASP A 20 10.68 -36.60 25.81
C ASP A 20 9.33 -36.01 26.24
N THR A 21 8.23 -36.43 25.61
CA THR A 21 6.93 -35.78 25.72
C THR A 21 6.10 -36.20 26.93
N ASP A 22 6.52 -37.22 27.68
CA ASP A 22 5.71 -37.81 28.74
C ASP A 22 6.16 -37.45 30.17
N ASP A 23 7.39 -36.96 30.38
CA ASP A 23 7.89 -36.52 31.69
C ASP A 23 8.67 -35.20 31.56
N GLY A 24 8.57 -34.32 32.57
CA GLY A 24 9.25 -33.01 32.58
C GLY A 24 10.78 -33.09 32.40
N LEU A 25 11.39 -31.93 32.09
CA LEU A 25 12.81 -31.73 31.77
C LEU A 25 13.78 -32.53 32.67
N GLU A 26 14.51 -33.49 32.08
CA GLU A 26 15.79 -33.99 32.58
C GLU A 26 16.88 -33.83 31.51
N VAL A 27 18.03 -33.24 31.89
CA VAL A 27 19.18 -33.02 31.00
C VAL A 27 20.16 -34.17 31.16
N SER A 28 20.39 -34.95 30.10
CA SER A 28 21.44 -35.97 30.08
C SER A 28 22.29 -35.88 28.80
N LEU A 29 23.62 -35.93 28.98
CA LEU A 29 24.64 -35.76 27.94
C LEU A 29 25.01 -37.09 27.29
N SER A 30 24.92 -37.22 25.95
CA SER A 30 25.72 -38.21 25.21
C SER A 30 25.91 -37.89 23.72
N LEU A 31 27.07 -38.28 23.19
CA LEU A 31 27.67 -37.92 21.89
C LEU A 31 27.55 -39.02 20.82
N SER A 32 27.44 -38.58 19.55
CA SER A 32 28.15 -39.08 18.32
C SER A 32 27.36 -39.70 17.12
N LEU A 33 27.71 -39.17 15.93
CA LEU A 33 28.01 -39.74 14.58
C LEU A 33 26.90 -40.15 13.55
N GLN A 34 27.07 -39.62 12.32
CA GLN A 34 26.41 -39.82 10.98
C GLN A 34 26.84 -41.16 10.27
N PRO A 35 26.35 -41.65 9.07
CA PRO A 35 25.87 -40.93 7.82
C PRO A 35 24.80 -41.58 6.83
N TYR A 36 24.31 -40.75 5.86
CA TYR A 36 23.67 -40.83 4.49
C TYR A 36 23.31 -42.17 3.72
N PRO A 37 22.75 -42.18 2.45
CA PRO A 37 21.58 -41.51 1.77
C PRO A 37 20.77 -42.45 0.79
N LEU A 38 19.74 -41.98 0.04
CA LEU A 38 19.36 -42.49 -1.32
C LEU A 38 18.33 -41.62 -2.10
N SER A 39 18.44 -41.66 -3.44
CA SER A 39 17.85 -40.82 -4.50
C SER A 39 16.88 -41.58 -5.43
N LEU A 40 15.97 -40.89 -6.15
CA LEU A 40 15.26 -41.42 -7.35
C LEU A 40 14.75 -40.31 -8.32
N TYR A 41 14.70 -40.65 -9.61
CA TYR A 41 14.65 -39.80 -10.82
C TYR A 41 13.41 -40.08 -11.72
N LEU A 42 13.17 -39.17 -12.71
CA LEU A 42 12.47 -39.31 -14.02
C LEU A 42 10.91 -39.22 -14.05
N SER A 43 10.20 -38.67 -15.05
CA SER A 43 10.45 -38.30 -16.46
C SER A 43 9.34 -37.38 -17.02
N VAL A 44 9.69 -36.65 -18.09
CA VAL A 44 8.93 -35.66 -18.89
C VAL A 44 7.95 -36.31 -19.89
N ASN A 45 6.87 -35.61 -20.29
CA ASN A 45 6.21 -35.83 -21.59
C ASN A 45 5.61 -34.54 -22.20
N CYS A 46 5.85 -34.37 -23.50
CA CYS A 46 5.45 -33.27 -24.38
C CYS A 46 3.96 -33.30 -24.76
N LEU A 47 3.35 -32.12 -24.97
CA LEU A 47 2.15 -31.96 -25.79
C LEU A 47 2.29 -30.78 -26.76
N VAL A 48 2.08 -31.05 -28.04
CA VAL A 48 2.07 -30.09 -29.16
C VAL A 48 0.63 -29.58 -29.34
N VAL A 49 0.43 -28.26 -29.37
CA VAL A 49 -0.89 -27.65 -29.67
C VAL A 49 -0.75 -26.60 -30.77
N PHE A 50 -1.61 -26.72 -31.79
CA PHE A 50 -1.73 -25.85 -32.95
C PHE A 50 -2.25 -24.45 -32.57
N PHE A 51 -1.58 -23.38 -33.02
CA PHE A 51 -2.05 -22.00 -32.90
C PHE A 51 -3.07 -21.65 -33.99
N ARG A 52 -4.28 -21.25 -33.59
CA ARG A 52 -5.23 -20.48 -34.42
C ARG A 52 -5.15 -19.02 -33.97
N PHE A 53 -4.64 -18.14 -34.83
CA PHE A 53 -4.62 -16.70 -34.58
C PHE A 53 -6.05 -16.13 -34.58
N SER A 54 -6.48 -15.57 -33.45
CA SER A 54 -7.68 -14.74 -33.37
C SER A 54 -7.25 -13.30 -33.13
N ASN A 55 -7.44 -12.45 -34.15
CA ASN A 55 -7.15 -11.03 -34.14
C ASN A 55 -8.08 -10.29 -33.18
N CYS A 56 -7.55 -9.77 -32.07
CA CYS A 56 -8.24 -8.82 -31.20
C CYS A 56 -7.26 -7.86 -30.52
N CYS A 57 -6.62 -6.98 -31.30
CA CYS A 57 -6.02 -5.74 -30.80
C CYS A 57 -6.60 -4.57 -31.58
N SER A 58 -7.43 -3.77 -30.92
CA SER A 58 -7.92 -2.47 -31.41
C SER A 58 -7.60 -1.39 -30.38
N LEU A 59 -6.33 -1.34 -30.01
CA LEU A 59 -5.59 -0.12 -29.73
C LEU A 59 -4.39 -0.19 -30.69
N LEU A 60 -4.33 0.74 -31.64
CA LEU A 60 -3.32 0.85 -32.72
C LEU A 60 -3.41 -0.21 -33.85
N SER A 61 -3.77 0.26 -35.07
CA SER A 61 -3.27 -0.26 -36.37
C SER A 61 -3.82 0.60 -37.53
N PRO A 62 -3.09 0.79 -38.66
CA PRO A 62 -2.23 -0.19 -39.28
C PRO A 62 -0.73 0.16 -39.40
N LEU A 63 0.06 -0.92 -39.42
CA LEU A 63 1.20 -1.22 -40.29
C LEU A 63 2.47 -0.34 -40.22
N PHE A 64 3.62 -1.04 -40.10
CA PHE A 64 4.99 -0.71 -40.52
C PHE A 64 5.32 0.73 -41.01
N LEU A 65 6.47 1.27 -40.52
CA LEU A 65 7.27 2.43 -41.01
C LEU A 65 6.89 3.83 -40.43
N PRO A 66 7.74 4.89 -40.54
CA PRO A 66 9.12 5.13 -40.12
C PRO A 66 9.21 6.24 -39.01
N THR A 67 10.43 6.66 -38.63
CA THR A 67 10.86 7.65 -37.61
C THR A 67 9.98 8.88 -37.26
N ASN A 68 9.04 9.29 -38.12
CA ASN A 68 8.16 10.45 -37.86
C ASN A 68 7.00 10.14 -36.91
N LYS A 69 6.52 8.88 -36.86
CA LYS A 69 5.36 8.51 -36.03
C LYS A 69 5.73 8.41 -34.53
N SER A 70 6.89 7.84 -34.20
CA SER A 70 7.41 7.78 -32.83
C SER A 70 7.67 9.18 -32.25
N LYS A 71 8.19 10.11 -33.07
CA LYS A 71 8.32 11.52 -32.69
C LYS A 71 6.96 12.18 -32.44
N GLY A 72 5.95 11.85 -33.25
CA GLY A 72 4.58 12.34 -33.08
C GLY A 72 3.94 11.85 -31.78
N GLU A 73 4.11 10.57 -31.45
CA GLU A 73 3.62 9.96 -30.21
C GLU A 73 4.24 10.60 -28.97
N ILE A 74 5.58 10.76 -28.94
CA ILE A 74 6.28 11.42 -27.84
C ILE A 74 5.81 12.88 -27.69
N ARG A 75 5.64 13.61 -28.80
CA ARG A 75 5.15 15.01 -28.76
C ARG A 75 3.71 15.10 -28.26
N SER A 76 2.85 14.15 -28.62
CA SER A 76 1.50 14.07 -28.07
C SER A 76 1.51 13.86 -26.55
N CYS A 77 2.41 13.01 -26.04
CA CYS A 77 2.59 12.85 -24.59
C CYS A 77 3.14 14.11 -23.92
N VAL A 78 4.03 14.86 -24.57
CA VAL A 78 4.49 16.17 -24.05
C VAL A 78 3.32 17.17 -23.93
N ASP A 79 2.45 17.23 -24.93
CA ASP A 79 1.27 18.09 -24.89
C ASP A 79 0.23 17.64 -23.85
N GLN A 80 0.24 16.35 -23.50
CA GLN A 80 -0.53 15.81 -22.39
C GLN A 80 0.05 16.23 -21.04
N VAL A 81 1.35 16.03 -20.81
CA VAL A 81 2.04 16.40 -19.55
C VAL A 81 1.95 17.90 -19.27
N ARG A 82 1.92 18.74 -20.31
CA ARG A 82 1.69 20.18 -20.17
C ARG A 82 0.33 20.53 -19.55
N LEU A 83 -0.70 19.71 -19.72
CA LEU A 83 -1.99 19.91 -19.06
C LEU A 83 -1.89 19.78 -17.55
N TYR A 84 -0.92 19.01 -17.05
CA TYR A 84 -0.74 18.80 -15.61
C TYR A 84 -0.29 20.06 -14.88
N GLU A 85 0.24 21.05 -15.62
CA GLU A 85 0.73 22.32 -15.07
C GLU A 85 -0.36 23.41 -15.03
N ASP A 86 -1.59 23.13 -15.47
CA ASP A 86 -2.71 24.08 -15.39
C ASP A 86 -3.18 24.28 -13.94
N PRO A 87 -3.16 25.51 -13.41
CA PRO A 87 -3.46 25.77 -12.00
C PRO A 87 -4.92 25.53 -11.61
N VAL A 88 -5.86 25.71 -12.56
CA VAL A 88 -7.30 25.49 -12.31
C VAL A 88 -7.56 24.00 -12.17
N ARG A 89 -7.04 23.21 -13.12
CA ARG A 89 -7.14 21.74 -13.05
C ARG A 89 -6.52 21.21 -11.78
N GLN A 90 -5.35 21.74 -11.41
CA GLN A 90 -4.67 21.30 -10.20
C GLN A 90 -5.48 21.62 -8.94
N GLU A 91 -6.16 22.77 -8.90
CA GLU A 91 -7.02 23.12 -7.76
C GLU A 91 -8.22 22.19 -7.65
N ASP A 92 -8.82 21.81 -8.76
CA ASP A 92 -9.94 20.86 -8.76
C ASP A 92 -9.50 19.46 -8.32
N ALA A 93 -8.31 19.03 -8.74
CA ALA A 93 -7.71 17.78 -8.25
C ALA A 93 -7.38 17.83 -6.74
N ARG A 94 -6.92 18.97 -6.21
CA ARG A 94 -6.63 19.10 -4.77
C ARG A 94 -7.87 18.88 -3.90
N LYS A 95 -9.05 19.27 -4.38
CA LYS A 95 -10.31 19.10 -3.65
C LYS A 95 -10.74 17.63 -3.53
N THR A 96 -10.20 16.73 -4.34
CA THR A 96 -10.62 15.31 -4.35
C THR A 96 -9.72 14.41 -3.51
N VAL A 97 -8.49 14.84 -3.19
CA VAL A 97 -7.53 14.06 -2.40
C VAL A 97 -7.77 14.28 -0.90
N PRO A 98 -7.95 13.23 -0.09
CA PRO A 98 -8.08 13.36 1.36
C PRO A 98 -6.71 13.57 2.00
N ILE A 99 -6.10 14.76 1.79
CA ILE A 99 -4.71 15.05 2.16
C ILE A 99 -4.44 14.72 3.63
N GLU A 100 -5.31 15.14 4.55
CA GLU A 100 -5.12 14.93 5.98
C GLU A 100 -5.11 13.43 6.37
N GLU A 101 -5.98 12.62 5.76
CA GLU A 101 -6.03 11.17 5.98
C GLU A 101 -4.76 10.49 5.45
N LEU A 102 -4.27 10.90 4.27
CA LEU A 102 -3.05 10.35 3.69
C LEU A 102 -1.80 10.76 4.48
N GLU A 103 -1.75 12.00 4.98
CA GLU A 103 -0.69 12.46 5.89
C GLU A 103 -0.66 11.64 7.17
N GLU A 104 -1.82 11.39 7.76
CA GLU A 104 -1.94 10.54 8.94
C GLU A 104 -1.42 9.12 8.67
N LYS A 105 -1.92 8.47 7.59
CA LYS A 105 -1.49 7.11 7.23
C LYS A 105 0.02 7.02 6.99
N ALA A 106 0.61 8.04 6.36
CA ALA A 106 2.05 8.09 6.08
C ALA A 106 2.88 8.20 7.37
N LEU A 107 2.45 9.03 8.31
CA LEU A 107 3.11 9.16 9.61
C LEU A 107 2.95 7.90 10.47
N VAL A 108 1.76 7.29 10.44
CA VAL A 108 1.49 6.02 11.12
C VAL A 108 2.36 4.90 10.55
N SER A 109 2.53 4.80 9.23
CA SER A 109 3.40 3.76 8.63
C SER A 109 4.85 3.91 9.07
N LEU A 110 5.37 5.14 9.13
CA LEU A 110 6.74 5.41 9.61
C LEU A 110 6.91 5.10 11.10
N ALA A 111 5.91 5.45 11.90
CA ALA A 111 5.93 5.20 13.34
C ALA A 111 5.80 3.70 13.68
N LYS A 112 5.06 2.92 12.88
CA LYS A 112 5.05 1.45 12.98
C LYS A 112 6.42 0.82 12.74
N GLU A 113 7.30 1.49 12.01
CA GLU A 113 8.70 1.09 11.80
C GLU A 113 9.65 1.68 12.87
N GLY A 114 9.13 2.34 13.90
CA GLY A 114 9.92 2.94 14.98
C GLY A 114 10.27 4.41 14.77
N ASN A 115 9.95 4.99 13.62
CA ASN A 115 10.29 6.39 13.32
C ASN A 115 9.14 7.35 13.67
N PHE A 116 9.11 7.81 14.92
CA PHE A 116 8.14 8.82 15.38
C PHE A 116 8.52 10.27 15.06
N ASN A 117 9.76 10.51 14.62
CA ASN A 117 10.26 11.84 14.28
C ASN A 117 10.89 11.84 12.87
N PRO A 118 10.14 11.46 11.82
CA PRO A 118 10.70 11.32 10.49
C PRO A 118 11.11 12.68 9.90
N SER A 119 12.19 12.68 9.12
CA SER A 119 12.61 13.81 8.32
C SER A 119 11.55 14.19 7.28
N LYS A 120 11.64 15.41 6.73
CA LYS A 120 10.68 15.88 5.74
C LYS A 120 10.65 14.98 4.49
N THR A 121 11.83 14.52 4.05
CA THR A 121 11.99 13.67 2.87
C THR A 121 11.41 12.26 3.08
N GLU A 122 11.52 11.69 4.27
CA GLU A 122 10.89 10.41 4.63
C GLU A 122 9.36 10.53 4.60
N GLN A 123 8.83 11.61 5.14
CA GLN A 123 7.38 11.85 5.14
C GLN A 123 6.83 12.07 3.73
N ASP A 124 7.56 12.81 2.89
CA ASP A 124 7.21 13.00 1.49
C ASP A 124 7.20 11.67 0.73
N HIS A 125 8.18 10.81 0.98
CA HIS A 125 8.25 9.48 0.41
C HIS A 125 7.08 8.59 0.88
N ALA A 126 6.81 8.54 2.19
CA ALA A 126 5.71 7.77 2.74
C ALA A 126 4.34 8.28 2.24
N PHE A 127 4.17 9.60 2.13
CA PHE A 127 2.94 10.19 1.58
C PHE A 127 2.73 9.78 0.11
N LEU A 128 3.79 9.77 -0.70
CA LEU A 128 3.71 9.32 -2.10
C LEU A 128 3.24 7.86 -2.20
N LEU A 129 3.67 6.99 -1.28
CA LEU A 129 3.18 5.61 -1.22
C LEU A 129 1.71 5.56 -0.80
N GLN A 130 1.29 6.34 0.20
CA GLN A 130 -0.12 6.42 0.60
C GLN A 130 -1.01 6.97 -0.51
N LEU A 131 -0.52 7.92 -1.31
CA LEU A 131 -1.20 8.40 -2.50
C LEU A 131 -1.37 7.29 -3.54
N LEU A 132 -0.35 6.48 -3.79
CA LEU A 132 -0.41 5.34 -4.70
C LEU A 132 -1.49 4.36 -4.26
N PHE A 133 -1.51 3.98 -2.98
CA PHE A 133 -2.52 3.08 -2.42
C PHE A 133 -3.92 3.68 -2.49
N TRP A 134 -4.10 4.94 -2.08
CA TRP A 134 -5.38 5.62 -2.18
C TRP A 134 -5.88 5.69 -3.62
N PHE A 135 -5.01 6.05 -4.57
CA PHE A 135 -5.37 6.14 -5.97
C PHE A 135 -5.87 4.79 -6.48
N ASN A 136 -5.14 3.71 -6.15
CA ASN A 136 -5.49 2.36 -6.55
C ASN A 136 -6.88 1.92 -6.07
N HIS A 137 -7.26 2.27 -4.86
CA HIS A 137 -8.60 1.99 -4.33
C HIS A 137 -9.68 2.95 -4.86
N SER A 138 -9.30 4.18 -5.20
CA SER A 138 -10.24 5.24 -5.61
C SER A 138 -10.61 5.21 -7.09
N PHE A 139 -9.78 4.59 -7.94
CA PHE A 139 -9.92 4.57 -9.39
C PHE A 139 -10.30 3.15 -9.85
N ARG A 140 -11.28 3.03 -10.74
CA ARG A 140 -11.84 1.74 -11.13
C ARG A 140 -11.27 1.23 -12.45
N TRP A 141 -10.93 -0.05 -12.50
CA TRP A 141 -10.55 -0.69 -13.74
C TRP A 141 -11.77 -0.95 -14.62
N VAL A 142 -11.66 -0.59 -15.91
CA VAL A 142 -12.70 -0.90 -16.91
C VAL A 142 -12.25 -2.08 -17.77
N TYR A 143 -12.89 -3.23 -17.52
CA TYR A 143 -12.69 -4.46 -18.28
C TYR A 143 -13.05 -4.29 -19.76
N SER A 144 -12.56 -5.21 -20.60
CA SER A 144 -12.90 -5.28 -22.01
C SER A 144 -13.46 -6.68 -22.30
N PRO A 145 -14.80 -6.86 -22.28
CA PRO A 145 -15.84 -5.83 -22.36
C PRO A 145 -16.33 -5.29 -20.98
N PRO A 146 -16.78 -4.03 -20.89
CA PRO A 146 -17.42 -3.49 -19.68
C PRO A 146 -18.86 -4.02 -19.49
N PRO A 147 -19.40 -4.01 -18.26
CA PRO A 147 -20.81 -4.32 -18.02
C PRO A 147 -21.73 -3.29 -18.69
N CYS A 148 -22.96 -3.70 -19.00
CA CYS A 148 -23.95 -2.86 -19.65
C CYS A 148 -24.40 -1.72 -18.72
N ASP A 149 -24.39 -0.48 -19.21
CA ASP A 149 -24.86 0.69 -18.47
C ASP A 149 -26.35 0.61 -18.08
N GLY A 150 -27.17 -0.11 -18.86
CA GLY A 150 -28.61 -0.22 -18.63
C GLY A 150 -29.01 -1.33 -17.65
N CYS A 151 -28.38 -2.51 -17.74
CA CYS A 151 -28.79 -3.69 -16.95
C CYS A 151 -27.67 -4.38 -16.17
N GLY A 152 -26.44 -3.87 -16.23
CA GLY A 152 -25.27 -4.41 -15.52
C GLY A 152 -24.72 -5.74 -16.06
N ARG A 153 -25.35 -6.35 -17.06
CA ARG A 153 -24.93 -7.65 -17.62
C ARG A 153 -23.80 -7.52 -18.65
N GLU A 154 -23.24 -8.65 -19.03
CA GLU A 154 -22.17 -8.76 -20.02
C GLU A 154 -22.53 -8.13 -21.37
N THR A 155 -21.50 -7.58 -22.01
CA THR A 155 -21.59 -6.96 -23.34
C THR A 155 -20.57 -7.58 -24.28
N ILE A 156 -20.76 -7.38 -25.59
CA ILE A 156 -19.81 -7.80 -26.63
C ILE A 156 -19.31 -6.56 -27.36
N LYS A 157 -17.99 -6.48 -27.60
CA LYS A 157 -17.38 -5.41 -28.38
C LYS A 157 -17.90 -5.42 -29.81
N GLN A 158 -18.48 -4.31 -30.25
CA GLN A 158 -18.96 -4.12 -31.62
C GLN A 158 -17.93 -3.42 -32.51
N GLY A 159 -17.09 -2.57 -31.91
CA GLY A 159 -16.11 -1.79 -32.63
C GLY A 159 -15.83 -0.48 -31.93
N THR A 160 -15.55 0.55 -32.72
CA THR A 160 -15.24 1.90 -32.24
C THR A 160 -16.00 2.93 -33.04
N ASP A 161 -16.42 4.00 -32.38
CA ASP A 161 -17.21 5.09 -32.95
C ASP A 161 -16.50 6.43 -32.77
N ALA A 162 -16.93 7.43 -33.54
CA ALA A 162 -16.45 8.78 -33.40
C ALA A 162 -16.89 9.36 -32.05
N PRO A 163 -16.03 10.13 -31.36
CA PRO A 163 -16.43 10.82 -30.15
C PRO A 163 -17.49 11.89 -30.44
N LEU A 164 -18.47 12.00 -29.56
CA LEU A 164 -19.48 13.04 -29.60
C LEU A 164 -18.85 14.42 -29.33
N PRO A 165 -19.49 15.53 -29.76
CA PRO A 165 -18.98 16.87 -29.46
C PRO A 165 -18.73 17.14 -27.97
N SER A 166 -19.52 16.53 -27.08
CA SER A 166 -19.30 16.59 -25.62
C SER A 166 -18.08 15.79 -25.16
N GLU A 167 -17.77 14.67 -25.82
CA GLU A 167 -16.64 13.79 -25.51
C GLU A 167 -15.32 14.38 -26.05
N LEU A 168 -15.36 14.98 -27.25
CA LEU A 168 -14.21 15.66 -27.88
C LEU A 168 -13.65 16.80 -27.02
N ARG A 169 -14.52 17.53 -26.30
CA ARG A 169 -14.11 18.61 -25.37
C ARG A 169 -13.13 18.13 -24.30
N PHE A 170 -13.20 16.86 -23.93
CA PHE A 170 -12.33 16.22 -22.95
C PHE A 170 -11.23 15.38 -23.61
N ARG A 171 -10.79 15.80 -24.81
CA ARG A 171 -9.72 15.16 -25.60
C ARG A 171 -9.94 13.65 -25.76
N CYS A 172 -11.20 13.24 -25.94
CA CYS A 172 -11.51 11.85 -26.24
C CYS A 172 -10.94 11.50 -27.62
N SER A 173 -10.06 10.49 -27.68
CA SER A 173 -9.46 10.06 -28.93
C SER A 173 -10.36 9.10 -29.70
N GLN A 174 -11.06 8.22 -28.98
CA GLN A 174 -11.90 7.16 -29.55
C GLN A 174 -12.95 6.71 -28.53
N VAL A 175 -14.08 6.21 -29.03
CA VAL A 175 -15.11 5.58 -28.21
C VAL A 175 -15.24 4.12 -28.57
N GLU A 176 -15.06 3.24 -27.59
CA GLU A 176 -15.31 1.81 -27.76
C GLU A 176 -16.81 1.53 -27.57
N ILE A 177 -17.40 0.77 -28.49
CA ILE A 177 -18.84 0.47 -28.49
C ILE A 177 -19.05 -1.00 -28.16
N TYR A 178 -19.96 -1.21 -27.21
CA TYR A 178 -20.34 -2.52 -26.73
C TYR A 178 -21.85 -2.71 -26.79
N ARG A 179 -22.30 -3.91 -27.16
CA ARG A 179 -23.73 -4.26 -27.22
C ARG A 179 -24.04 -5.29 -26.15
N CYS A 180 -25.09 -5.05 -25.38
CA CYS A 180 -25.55 -5.99 -24.37
C CYS A 180 -26.24 -7.20 -25.00
N ASN A 181 -25.89 -8.39 -24.54
CA ASN A 181 -26.48 -9.64 -25.03
C ASN A 181 -27.92 -9.87 -24.53
N PHE A 182 -28.36 -9.11 -23.52
CA PHE A 182 -29.66 -9.29 -22.88
C PHE A 182 -30.64 -8.18 -23.27
N CYS A 183 -30.34 -6.93 -22.94
CA CYS A 183 -31.26 -5.81 -23.21
C CYS A 183 -31.06 -5.17 -24.59
N SER A 184 -30.10 -5.64 -25.39
CA SER A 184 -29.67 -5.03 -26.66
C SER A 184 -29.19 -3.56 -26.56
N GLY A 185 -29.10 -3.01 -25.34
CA GLY A 185 -28.59 -1.66 -25.10
C GLY A 185 -27.15 -1.50 -25.54
N VAL A 186 -26.81 -0.28 -25.96
CA VAL A 186 -25.45 0.09 -26.37
C VAL A 186 -24.74 0.79 -25.23
N THR A 187 -23.58 0.27 -24.85
CA THR A 187 -22.69 0.87 -23.86
C THR A 187 -21.51 1.52 -24.58
N ARG A 188 -21.27 2.79 -24.23
CA ARG A 188 -20.18 3.59 -24.79
C ARG A 188 -19.06 3.71 -23.77
N PHE A 189 -17.84 3.40 -24.18
CA PHE A 189 -16.64 3.62 -23.38
C PHE A 189 -15.71 4.62 -24.07
N PRO A 190 -15.91 5.93 -23.84
CA PRO A 190 -15.04 6.97 -24.36
C PRO A 190 -13.67 6.94 -23.66
N ARG A 191 -12.59 6.93 -24.46
CA ARG A 191 -11.20 6.97 -23.99
C ARG A 191 -10.76 8.43 -23.82
N TYR A 192 -10.90 8.96 -22.60
CA TYR A 192 -10.58 10.36 -22.29
C TYR A 192 -9.08 10.55 -22.00
N ASN A 193 -8.50 11.62 -22.54
CA ASN A 193 -7.14 12.04 -22.20
C ASN A 193 -7.11 13.28 -21.31
N ASP A 194 -8.22 14.01 -21.18
CA ASP A 194 -8.29 15.16 -20.28
C ASP A 194 -8.27 14.70 -18.81
N PRO A 195 -7.26 15.11 -18.01
CA PRO A 195 -7.10 14.62 -16.65
C PRO A 195 -8.22 15.12 -15.71
N SER A 196 -8.83 16.27 -15.99
CA SER A 196 -9.97 16.76 -15.22
C SER A 196 -11.18 15.86 -15.41
N LYS A 197 -11.38 15.33 -16.63
CA LYS A 197 -12.44 14.35 -16.87
C LYS A 197 -12.15 13.02 -16.18
N LEU A 198 -10.89 12.60 -16.10
CA LEU A 198 -10.50 11.36 -15.42
C LEU A 198 -10.70 11.42 -13.90
N ILE A 199 -10.54 12.59 -13.28
CA ILE A 199 -10.86 12.79 -11.86
C ILE A 199 -12.37 12.68 -11.60
N GLU A 200 -13.19 13.10 -12.56
CA GLU A 200 -14.64 12.98 -12.51
C GLU A 200 -15.10 11.53 -12.71
N THR A 201 -14.61 10.86 -13.77
CA THR A 201 -15.05 9.51 -14.13
C THR A 201 -14.49 8.43 -13.21
N ARG A 202 -13.31 8.66 -12.63
CA ARG A 202 -12.54 7.73 -11.77
C ARG A 202 -12.50 6.30 -12.29
N ARG A 203 -12.40 6.13 -13.61
CA ARG A 203 -12.37 4.82 -14.24
C ARG A 203 -11.62 4.83 -15.56
N GLY A 204 -11.00 3.70 -15.90
CA GLY A 204 -10.35 3.51 -17.20
C GLY A 204 -9.43 2.28 -17.21
N ARG A 205 -8.46 2.26 -18.13
CA ARG A 205 -7.42 1.23 -18.24
C ARG A 205 -6.05 1.86 -18.00
N CYS A 206 -4.96 1.10 -18.17
CA CYS A 206 -3.59 1.56 -17.85
C CYS A 206 -3.27 2.99 -18.34
N GLY A 207 -3.72 3.36 -19.55
CA GLY A 207 -3.62 4.71 -20.09
C GLY A 207 -4.23 5.79 -19.19
N GLU A 208 -5.53 5.67 -18.89
CA GLU A 208 -6.24 6.61 -18.02
C GLU A 208 -5.72 6.58 -16.58
N TRP A 209 -5.34 5.40 -16.08
CA TRP A 209 -4.78 5.22 -14.74
C TRP A 209 -3.46 5.97 -14.59
N ALA A 210 -2.48 5.75 -15.49
CA ALA A 210 -1.20 6.43 -15.44
C ALA A 210 -1.37 7.94 -15.65
N ASN A 211 -2.18 8.37 -16.63
CA ASN A 211 -2.45 9.79 -16.87
C ASN A 211 -2.99 10.51 -15.63
N CYS A 212 -4.04 9.95 -15.00
CA CYS A 212 -4.66 10.54 -13.83
C CYS A 212 -3.74 10.48 -12.60
N PHE A 213 -3.01 9.38 -12.39
CA PHE A 213 -2.08 9.25 -11.27
C PHE A 213 -0.89 10.21 -11.39
N THR A 214 -0.23 10.28 -12.57
CA THR A 214 0.84 11.26 -12.81
C THR A 214 0.34 12.67 -12.56
N PHE A 215 -0.90 12.98 -12.98
CA PHE A 215 -1.51 14.28 -12.70
C PHE A 215 -1.63 14.54 -11.18
N TYR A 216 -2.14 13.60 -10.39
CA TYR A 216 -2.18 13.75 -8.93
C TYR A 216 -0.78 13.96 -8.31
N CYS A 217 0.24 13.25 -8.78
CA CYS A 217 1.61 13.48 -8.32
C CYS A 217 2.11 14.90 -8.63
N ARG A 218 1.81 15.43 -9.83
CA ARG A 218 2.13 16.82 -10.23
C ARG A 218 1.35 17.87 -9.44
N VAL A 219 0.09 17.59 -9.09
CA VAL A 219 -0.76 18.47 -8.28
C VAL A 219 -0.16 18.70 -6.89
N LEU A 220 0.39 17.65 -6.28
CA LEU A 220 1.03 17.73 -4.97
C LEU A 220 2.39 18.42 -5.03
N ALA A 221 3.08 18.33 -6.17
CA ALA A 221 4.36 19.00 -6.41
C ALA A 221 4.27 20.53 -6.46
N THR A 222 3.07 21.08 -6.67
CA THR A 222 2.86 22.50 -7.03
C THR A 222 2.15 23.29 -5.94
N ILE A 223 1.94 22.72 -4.75
CA ILE A 223 1.14 23.32 -3.67
C ILE A 223 1.71 24.67 -3.19
N PRO A 224 0.88 25.74 -3.24
CA PRO A 224 1.06 27.05 -2.64
C PRO A 224 1.92 27.17 -1.41
N ALA A 225 3.00 27.96 -1.46
CA ALA A 225 3.73 28.37 -0.28
C ALA A 225 2.92 29.20 0.76
N TRP A 226 1.67 29.56 0.51
CA TRP A 226 0.87 30.42 1.39
C TRP A 226 -0.53 29.85 1.70
N LYS A 227 -0.97 28.77 1.02
CA LYS A 227 -2.05 27.88 1.52
C LYS A 227 -1.57 27.00 2.71
N LYS A 228 -0.44 27.39 3.32
CA LYS A 228 0.38 26.75 4.35
C LYS A 228 -0.13 27.00 5.78
N ALA A 229 -1.41 26.80 6.07
CA ALA A 229 -1.83 26.71 7.48
C ALA A 229 -1.29 25.41 8.13
N THR A 230 -1.00 24.39 7.31
CA THR A 230 -0.32 23.16 7.72
C THR A 230 1.13 23.14 7.21
N LYS A 231 2.07 23.08 8.14
CA LYS A 231 3.55 23.14 7.99
C LYS A 231 4.17 22.06 7.08
N TRP A 232 3.37 21.19 6.46
CA TRP A 232 3.82 19.88 5.96
C TRP A 232 3.73 19.69 4.44
N CYS A 233 3.04 20.52 3.65
CA CYS A 233 2.85 20.24 2.22
C CYS A 233 3.91 20.91 1.33
N ARG A 234 5.15 20.40 1.39
CA ARG A 234 6.16 20.61 0.35
C ARG A 234 6.64 19.23 -0.11
N ILE A 235 5.88 18.55 -0.95
CA ILE A 235 6.43 17.40 -1.65
C ILE A 235 7.08 17.97 -2.91
N ASN A 236 8.38 18.24 -2.90
CA ASN A 236 9.07 18.67 -4.12
C ASN A 236 9.32 17.42 -4.99
N LEU A 237 8.26 16.98 -5.65
CA LEU A 237 8.22 15.81 -6.51
C LEU A 237 8.50 16.21 -7.96
N PHE A 238 9.48 15.53 -8.55
CA PHE A 238 9.59 15.39 -9.99
C PHE A 238 8.84 14.12 -10.37
N CYS A 239 7.97 14.22 -11.38
CA CYS A 239 7.12 13.11 -11.79
C CYS A 239 7.06 13.06 -13.29
N ASP A 240 7.25 11.86 -13.82
CA ASP A 240 7.35 11.61 -15.24
C ASP A 240 6.28 10.59 -15.64
N LEU A 241 5.58 10.87 -16.74
CA LEU A 241 4.76 9.86 -17.39
C LEU A 241 5.68 8.98 -18.22
N VAL A 242 5.72 7.69 -17.94
CA VAL A 242 6.58 6.76 -18.67
C VAL A 242 5.77 6.02 -19.73
N LEU A 243 6.26 6.07 -20.96
CA LEU A 243 5.69 5.42 -22.13
C LEU A 243 6.56 4.23 -22.56
N ASP A 244 6.01 3.03 -22.45
CA ASP A 244 6.56 1.82 -23.03
C ASP A 244 5.88 1.53 -24.38
N PHE A 245 6.70 1.45 -25.42
CA PHE A 245 6.26 1.26 -26.80
C PHE A 245 5.67 -0.14 -27.04
N THR A 246 5.71 -1.03 -26.05
CA THR A 246 5.02 -2.32 -26.03
C THR A 246 3.65 -2.26 -25.32
N ASP A 247 2.96 -1.12 -25.49
CA ASP A 247 1.56 -0.90 -25.07
C ASP A 247 1.36 -0.94 -23.55
N HIS A 248 2.19 -0.20 -22.81
CA HIS A 248 1.98 0.06 -21.38
C HIS A 248 2.48 1.45 -20.99
N VAL A 249 1.94 1.97 -19.89
CA VAL A 249 2.32 3.29 -19.35
C VAL A 249 2.26 3.25 -17.83
N TRP A 250 3.12 4.03 -17.18
CA TRP A 250 3.17 4.16 -15.72
C TRP A 250 3.80 5.51 -15.31
N THR A 251 4.14 5.68 -14.04
CA THR A 251 4.72 6.92 -13.51
C THR A 251 6.08 6.65 -12.89
N GLU A 252 7.03 7.58 -13.06
CA GLU A 252 8.24 7.65 -12.25
C GLU A 252 8.18 8.89 -11.36
N CYS A 253 8.68 8.79 -10.13
CA CYS A 253 8.81 9.93 -9.23
C CYS A 253 10.23 10.00 -8.65
N PHE A 254 10.80 11.19 -8.51
CA PHE A 254 12.09 11.33 -7.83
C PHE A 254 11.90 11.33 -6.31
N SER A 255 12.45 10.33 -5.63
CA SER A 255 12.45 10.25 -4.16
C SER A 255 13.68 10.96 -3.61
N GLN A 256 13.48 12.09 -2.93
CA GLN A 256 14.57 12.79 -2.26
C GLN A 256 15.16 11.99 -1.09
N PHE A 257 14.34 11.14 -0.46
CA PHE A 257 14.79 10.25 0.60
C PHE A 257 15.78 9.20 0.08
N LEU A 258 15.48 8.60 -1.07
CA LEU A 258 16.35 7.59 -1.69
C LEU A 258 17.42 8.17 -2.62
N GLY A 259 17.31 9.46 -2.95
CA GLY A 259 18.22 10.15 -3.88
C GLY A 259 18.12 9.69 -5.33
N ARG A 260 17.02 9.03 -5.73
CA ARG A 260 16.84 8.45 -7.07
C ARG A 260 15.39 8.42 -7.54
N TRP A 261 15.19 8.18 -8.83
CA TRP A 261 13.87 7.90 -9.39
C TRP A 261 13.36 6.54 -8.94
N ILE A 262 12.08 6.50 -8.60
CA ILE A 262 11.32 5.31 -8.24
C ILE A 262 10.23 5.06 -9.27
N HIS A 263 10.10 3.80 -9.65
CA HIS A 263 9.01 3.31 -10.49
C HIS A 263 7.70 3.25 -9.70
N LEU A 264 6.58 3.64 -10.30
CA LEU A 264 5.24 3.58 -9.71
C LEU A 264 4.22 3.10 -10.76
N ASP A 265 3.66 1.91 -10.56
CA ASP A 265 2.55 1.40 -11.37
C ASP A 265 1.23 1.47 -10.58
N ALA A 266 0.46 2.52 -10.85
CA ALA A 266 -0.80 2.81 -10.17
C ALA A 266 -1.85 1.70 -10.31
N CYS A 267 -1.82 0.92 -11.40
CA CYS A 267 -2.86 -0.09 -11.68
C CYS A 267 -2.88 -1.21 -10.64
N ASN A 268 -1.74 -1.51 -10.03
CA ASN A 268 -1.61 -2.59 -9.05
C ASN A 268 -0.87 -2.11 -7.78
N ALA A 269 -0.71 -0.79 -7.60
CA ALA A 269 0.05 -0.17 -6.53
C ALA A 269 1.48 -0.72 -6.33
N TRP A 270 2.16 -1.13 -7.43
CA TRP A 270 3.57 -1.48 -7.37
C TRP A 270 4.41 -0.23 -7.25
N TYR A 271 5.35 -0.24 -6.31
CA TYR A 271 6.35 0.80 -6.16
C TYR A 271 7.74 0.19 -6.25
N ASP A 272 8.66 0.88 -6.91
CA ASP A 272 10.08 0.57 -6.97
C ASP A 272 10.43 -0.86 -7.43
N ASN A 273 9.65 -1.39 -8.37
CA ASN A 273 9.86 -2.71 -8.97
C ASN A 273 10.04 -2.60 -10.50
N PRO A 274 11.12 -1.96 -10.99
CA PRO A 274 11.28 -1.70 -12.42
C PRO A 274 11.40 -2.99 -13.27
N LEU A 275 11.92 -4.09 -12.73
CA LEU A 275 11.99 -5.36 -13.46
C LEU A 275 10.66 -6.12 -13.54
N LEU A 276 9.56 -5.58 -12.99
CA LEU A 276 8.22 -6.16 -13.06
C LEU A 276 7.83 -6.54 -14.49
N TYR A 277 8.15 -5.68 -15.46
CA TYR A 277 7.72 -5.86 -16.85
C TYR A 277 8.54 -6.91 -17.59
N GLU A 278 9.87 -6.84 -17.52
CA GLU A 278 10.76 -7.79 -18.21
C GLU A 278 10.79 -9.16 -17.52
N LYS A 279 10.97 -9.20 -16.19
CA LYS A 279 11.13 -10.46 -15.43
C LYS A 279 9.78 -11.04 -14.99
N GLY A 280 8.88 -10.20 -14.46
CA GLY A 280 7.55 -10.65 -14.02
C GLY A 280 6.62 -10.98 -15.18
N TRP A 281 6.31 -9.98 -16.02
CA TRP A 281 5.35 -10.13 -17.13
C TRP A 281 5.98 -10.72 -18.39
N LYS A 282 7.30 -10.95 -18.40
CA LYS A 282 8.04 -11.50 -19.55
C LYS A 282 7.90 -10.65 -20.82
N LYS A 283 7.68 -9.34 -20.67
CA LYS A 283 7.58 -8.40 -21.79
C LYS A 283 8.90 -8.30 -22.53
N LYS A 284 8.83 -8.30 -23.86
CA LYS A 284 9.98 -8.05 -24.74
C LYS A 284 10.11 -6.56 -25.01
N LEU A 285 10.62 -5.82 -24.02
CA LEU A 285 10.76 -4.36 -24.09
C LEU A 285 11.66 -3.91 -25.25
N ASN A 286 11.41 -2.70 -25.77
CA ASN A 286 12.20 -2.04 -26.81
C ASN A 286 12.56 -0.58 -26.45
N TYR A 287 11.58 0.31 -26.32
CA TYR A 287 11.74 1.72 -25.99
C TYR A 287 10.85 2.07 -24.80
N VAL A 288 11.45 2.60 -23.75
CA VAL A 288 10.75 3.13 -22.58
C VAL A 288 11.21 4.57 -22.37
N ILE A 289 10.31 5.51 -22.61
CA ILE A 289 10.59 6.94 -22.64
C ILE A 289 9.83 7.62 -21.50
N ALA A 290 10.55 8.28 -20.60
CA ALA A 290 9.97 9.14 -19.58
C ALA A 290 9.70 10.54 -20.16
N ILE A 291 8.51 11.08 -19.90
CA ILE A 291 8.07 12.40 -20.35
C ILE A 291 7.74 13.27 -19.15
N ALA A 292 8.44 14.39 -19.05
CA ALA A 292 8.33 15.36 -17.97
C ALA A 292 8.00 16.76 -18.51
N LYS A 293 7.73 17.71 -17.61
CA LYS A 293 7.53 19.12 -18.01
C LYS A 293 8.80 19.77 -18.57
N ASP A 294 9.96 19.27 -18.17
CA ASP A 294 11.28 19.84 -18.42
C ASP A 294 12.11 19.02 -19.43
N GLY A 295 11.58 17.90 -19.93
CA GLY A 295 12.30 17.08 -20.89
C GLY A 295 11.63 15.75 -21.23
N VAL A 296 12.29 15.03 -22.12
CA VAL A 296 12.02 13.64 -22.45
C VAL A 296 13.30 12.84 -22.32
N TYR A 297 13.22 11.65 -21.73
CA TYR A 297 14.38 10.86 -21.31
C TYR A 297 14.22 9.40 -21.71
N ASP A 298 15.29 8.78 -22.20
CA ASP A 298 15.30 7.34 -22.43
C ASP A 298 15.69 6.62 -21.14
N VAL A 299 14.69 6.03 -20.49
CA VAL A 299 14.84 5.32 -19.21
C VAL A 299 14.84 3.80 -19.41
N THR A 300 14.94 3.32 -20.65
CA THR A 300 14.85 1.89 -20.99
C THR A 300 15.77 1.01 -20.15
N LYS A 301 16.98 1.48 -19.86
CA LYS A 301 17.98 0.74 -19.08
C LYS A 301 17.54 0.43 -17.64
N ARG A 302 16.67 1.25 -17.04
CA ARG A 302 16.11 0.97 -15.71
C ARG A 302 15.26 -0.30 -15.69
N TYR A 303 14.60 -0.59 -16.80
CA TYR A 303 13.55 -1.61 -16.91
C TYR A 303 14.06 -2.93 -17.52
N THR A 304 15.37 -3.07 -17.72
CA THR A 304 15.97 -4.27 -18.32
C THR A 304 17.33 -4.59 -17.71
N LYS A 305 17.61 -5.88 -17.50
CA LYS A 305 18.98 -6.37 -17.26
C LYS A 305 19.55 -7.07 -18.50
N LYS A 306 18.77 -7.15 -19.57
CA LYS A 306 19.08 -7.83 -20.84
C LYS A 306 19.23 -6.81 -21.97
N TRP A 307 20.06 -5.79 -21.74
CA TRP A 307 20.22 -4.67 -22.68
C TRP A 307 20.60 -5.10 -24.09
N HIS A 308 21.44 -6.12 -24.24
CA HIS A 308 21.81 -6.67 -25.55
C HIS A 308 20.59 -7.21 -26.33
N GLU A 309 19.64 -7.86 -25.65
CA GLU A 309 18.41 -8.32 -26.29
C GLU A 309 17.49 -7.15 -26.64
N VAL A 310 17.38 -6.15 -25.76
CA VAL A 310 16.57 -4.95 -26.00
C VAL A 310 17.10 -4.18 -27.20
N LEU A 311 18.42 -3.98 -27.29
CA LEU A 311 19.07 -3.34 -28.45
C LEU A 311 18.70 -4.01 -29.78
N SER A 312 18.66 -5.35 -29.82
CA SER A 312 18.26 -6.08 -31.04
C SER A 312 16.82 -5.78 -31.50
N ARG A 313 15.95 -5.34 -30.58
CA ARG A 313 14.54 -4.99 -30.84
C ARG A 313 14.33 -3.50 -31.13
N ARG A 314 15.35 -2.66 -30.92
CA ARG A 314 15.33 -1.21 -31.13
C ARG A 314 15.65 -0.86 -32.59
N ASN A 315 14.71 -1.20 -33.47
CA ASN A 315 14.85 -1.07 -34.92
C ASN A 315 14.01 0.06 -35.55
N ILE A 316 13.30 0.86 -34.74
CA ILE A 316 12.44 1.96 -35.23
C ILE A 316 13.28 3.18 -35.63
N ILE A 317 14.35 3.45 -34.89
CA ILE A 317 15.24 4.60 -35.05
C ILE A 317 16.64 4.23 -34.54
N THR A 318 17.68 4.79 -35.16
CA THR A 318 19.07 4.59 -34.66
C THR A 318 19.27 5.29 -33.32
N GLU A 319 20.14 4.76 -32.46
CA GLU A 319 20.39 5.35 -31.13
C GLU A 319 20.87 6.81 -31.21
N SER A 320 21.72 7.14 -32.19
CA SER A 320 22.19 8.52 -32.41
C SER A 320 21.07 9.47 -32.84
N ALA A 321 20.16 8.99 -33.70
CA ALA A 321 19.01 9.78 -34.13
C ALA A 321 17.98 9.93 -33.01
N LEU A 322 17.73 8.88 -32.22
CA LEU A 322 16.85 8.94 -31.05
C LEU A 322 17.36 9.96 -30.05
N SER A 323 18.64 9.87 -29.66
CA SER A 323 19.27 10.83 -28.77
C SER A 323 19.12 12.27 -29.28
N SER A 324 19.34 12.49 -30.58
CA SER A 324 19.15 13.80 -31.21
C SER A 324 17.69 14.30 -31.15
N VAL A 325 16.71 13.41 -31.38
CA VAL A 325 15.28 13.74 -31.31
C VAL A 325 14.87 14.10 -29.89
N LEU A 326 15.25 13.28 -28.90
CA LEU A 326 14.94 13.52 -27.49
C LEU A 326 15.59 14.84 -27.02
N ASN A 327 16.87 15.06 -27.33
CA ASN A 327 17.56 16.30 -26.99
C ASN A 327 16.89 17.54 -27.60
N ASN A 328 16.40 17.46 -28.84
CA ASN A 328 15.67 18.56 -29.47
C ASN A 328 14.33 18.84 -28.78
N ILE A 329 13.59 17.80 -28.39
CA ILE A 329 12.33 17.95 -27.64
C ILE A 329 12.61 18.53 -26.24
N THR A 330 13.63 18.04 -25.55
CA THR A 330 14.03 18.55 -24.23
C THR A 330 14.44 20.02 -24.31
N LYS A 331 15.22 20.42 -25.31
CA LYS A 331 15.53 21.84 -25.58
C LYS A 331 14.27 22.66 -25.81
N ASP A 332 13.29 22.14 -26.55
CA ASP A 332 12.00 22.80 -26.77
C ASP A 332 11.23 23.00 -25.45
N CYS A 333 11.22 22.01 -24.55
CA CYS A 333 10.58 22.11 -23.23
C CYS A 333 11.27 23.15 -22.33
N ARG A 334 12.60 23.32 -22.47
CA ARG A 334 13.42 24.18 -21.62
C ARG A 334 13.57 25.63 -22.10
N ARG A 335 13.03 26.01 -23.26
CA ARG A 335 13.21 27.35 -23.87
C ARG A 335 12.88 28.54 -22.96
N GLY A 336 11.99 28.35 -21.98
CA GLY A 336 11.55 29.40 -21.06
C GLY A 336 12.25 29.43 -19.70
N PHE A 337 13.22 28.53 -19.44
CA PHE A 337 13.90 28.45 -18.14
C PHE A 337 15.13 29.37 -18.06
N THR A 338 15.45 29.80 -16.84
CA THR A 338 16.65 30.61 -16.58
C THR A 338 17.92 29.77 -16.65
N SER A 339 19.07 30.39 -16.93
CA SER A 339 20.36 29.69 -16.97
C SER A 339 20.68 28.90 -15.71
N HIS A 340 20.30 29.43 -14.54
CA HIS A 340 20.47 28.74 -13.26
C HIS A 340 19.63 27.46 -13.18
N VAL A 341 18.36 27.50 -13.59
CA VAL A 341 17.49 26.32 -13.62
C VAL A 341 17.98 25.30 -14.64
N LEU A 342 18.45 25.75 -15.81
CA LEU A 342 19.03 24.87 -16.83
C LEU A 342 20.24 24.11 -16.29
N SER A 343 21.15 24.78 -15.60
CA SER A 343 22.32 24.13 -14.97
C SER A 343 21.91 23.04 -13.97
N ILE A 344 20.90 23.29 -13.14
CA ILE A 344 20.40 22.29 -12.17
C ILE A 344 19.79 21.08 -12.89
N LEU A 345 19.06 21.32 -13.98
CA LEU A 345 18.44 20.24 -14.78
C LEU A 345 19.50 19.42 -15.51
N ASP A 346 20.51 20.06 -16.10
CA ASP A 346 21.59 19.38 -16.79
C ASP A 346 22.42 18.52 -15.84
N ASP A 347 22.70 19.02 -14.62
CA ASP A 347 23.38 18.25 -13.56
C ASP A 347 22.54 17.03 -13.12
N ARG A 348 21.21 17.16 -13.04
CA ARG A 348 20.31 16.05 -12.72
C ARG A 348 20.28 15.00 -13.83
N ASP A 349 20.20 15.45 -15.08
CA ASP A 349 20.19 14.57 -16.24
C ASP A 349 21.49 13.76 -16.35
N GLU A 350 22.63 14.37 -16.04
CA GLU A 350 23.93 13.68 -16.01
C GLU A 350 23.99 12.62 -14.91
N LYS A 351 23.56 12.96 -13.68
CA LYS A 351 23.51 12.00 -12.56
C LYS A 351 22.62 10.81 -12.88
N GLU A 352 21.47 11.06 -13.50
CA GLU A 352 20.54 10.02 -13.89
C GLU A 352 21.12 9.13 -15.00
N ARG A 353 21.79 9.72 -16.00
CA ARG A 353 22.50 8.98 -17.06
C ARG A 353 23.54 8.01 -16.49
N GLN A 354 24.30 8.47 -15.50
CA GLN A 354 25.32 7.67 -14.80
C GLN A 354 24.64 6.54 -13.99
N ALA A 355 23.62 6.86 -13.20
CA ALA A 355 22.90 5.88 -12.39
C ALA A 355 22.25 4.76 -13.24
N LEU A 356 21.70 5.09 -14.42
CA LEU A 356 21.14 4.12 -15.36
C LEU A 356 22.20 3.17 -15.94
N GLU A 357 23.42 3.67 -16.17
CA GLU A 357 24.53 2.84 -16.65
C GLU A 357 25.04 1.93 -15.53
N GLU A 358 25.25 2.48 -14.33
CA GLU A 358 25.69 1.73 -13.16
C GLU A 358 24.70 0.63 -12.78
N ASP A 359 23.39 0.94 -12.74
CA ASP A 359 22.37 -0.05 -12.43
C ASP A 359 22.27 -1.14 -13.50
N LEU A 360 22.49 -0.82 -14.78
CA LEU A 360 22.44 -1.84 -15.82
C LEU A 360 23.48 -2.97 -15.59
N HIS A 361 24.63 -2.63 -15.01
CA HIS A 361 25.70 -3.59 -14.71
C HIS A 361 25.61 -4.18 -13.28
N SER A 362 24.61 -3.79 -12.48
CA SER A 362 24.39 -4.35 -11.15
C SER A 362 23.89 -5.79 -11.23
N THR A 363 24.32 -6.63 -10.28
CA THR A 363 23.87 -8.03 -10.21
C THR A 363 22.40 -8.10 -9.81
N ASP A 364 21.57 -8.74 -10.64
CA ASP A 364 20.18 -9.04 -10.28
C ASP A 364 20.13 -10.05 -9.13
N ASP A 365 19.25 -9.81 -8.17
CA ASP A 365 18.94 -10.80 -7.16
C ASP A 365 18.03 -11.86 -7.78
N SER A 366 18.67 -12.93 -8.26
CA SER A 366 17.99 -14.06 -8.92
C SER A 366 17.00 -14.78 -7.99
N SER A 367 17.04 -14.51 -6.66
CA SER A 367 16.13 -15.08 -5.68
C SER A 367 14.74 -14.41 -5.64
N ILE A 368 14.60 -13.19 -6.20
CA ILE A 368 13.33 -12.46 -6.19
C ILE A 368 12.43 -12.93 -7.34
N SER A 369 11.41 -13.72 -7.00
CA SER A 369 10.32 -14.07 -7.91
C SER A 369 9.35 -12.90 -8.05
N LEU A 370 9.16 -12.39 -9.28
CA LEU A 370 8.22 -11.30 -9.58
C LEU A 370 6.95 -11.87 -10.21
N PRO A 371 5.76 -11.34 -9.86
CA PRO A 371 4.50 -11.90 -10.35
C PRO A 371 4.27 -11.57 -11.83
N GLY A 372 3.45 -12.39 -12.47
CA GLY A 372 2.83 -12.04 -13.76
C GLY A 372 1.84 -10.89 -13.63
N ARG A 373 1.27 -10.45 -14.74
CA ARG A 373 0.33 -9.32 -14.75
C ARG A 373 -0.94 -9.66 -13.99
N GLN A 374 -1.37 -8.75 -13.13
CA GLN A 374 -2.61 -8.87 -12.35
C GLN A 374 -3.76 -8.08 -12.96
N SER A 375 -3.50 -6.86 -13.46
CA SER A 375 -4.50 -6.01 -14.13
C SER A 375 -4.90 -6.48 -15.53
N GLY A 376 -6.18 -6.38 -15.86
CA GLY A 376 -6.75 -6.70 -17.18
C GLY A 376 -7.38 -8.10 -17.27
N ASP A 377 -8.20 -8.30 -18.31
CA ASP A 377 -8.95 -9.55 -18.51
C ASP A 377 -8.02 -10.76 -18.59
N GLU A 378 -8.43 -11.89 -17.99
CA GLU A 378 -7.61 -13.10 -17.93
C GLU A 378 -7.23 -13.62 -19.33
N GLN A 379 -8.20 -13.66 -20.25
CA GLN A 379 -7.96 -14.07 -21.64
C GLN A 379 -6.94 -13.15 -22.34
N TRP A 380 -7.00 -11.85 -22.07
CA TRP A 380 -6.07 -10.87 -22.61
C TRP A 380 -4.66 -11.09 -22.05
N ARG A 381 -4.52 -11.31 -20.74
CA ARG A 381 -3.22 -11.63 -20.09
C ARG A 381 -2.61 -12.93 -20.62
N LYS A 382 -3.42 -13.99 -20.76
CA LYS A 382 -2.99 -15.29 -21.33
C LYS A 382 -2.53 -15.13 -22.78
N SER A 383 -3.26 -14.36 -23.59
CA SER A 383 -2.90 -14.13 -25.00
C SER A 383 -1.54 -13.43 -25.18
N ARG A 384 -1.12 -12.63 -24.20
CA ARG A 384 0.16 -11.92 -24.18
C ARG A 384 1.28 -12.69 -23.49
N LEU A 385 1.01 -13.89 -22.97
CA LEU A 385 1.93 -14.67 -22.14
C LEU A 385 2.39 -13.92 -20.88
N GLU A 386 1.58 -12.96 -20.43
CA GLU A 386 1.81 -12.14 -19.23
C GLU A 386 1.13 -12.77 -17.99
N PHE A 387 0.49 -13.93 -18.16
CA PHE A 387 -0.09 -14.71 -17.06
C PHE A 387 1.04 -15.46 -16.33
N GLY A 388 1.16 -15.26 -15.01
CA GLY A 388 2.13 -15.99 -14.19
C GLY A 388 1.81 -17.48 -14.19
N SER A 389 2.83 -18.34 -14.12
CA SER A 389 2.60 -19.74 -13.79
C SER A 389 2.20 -19.83 -12.32
N ASP A 390 0.99 -20.31 -12.02
CA ASP A 390 0.53 -20.61 -10.65
C ASP A 390 1.37 -21.72 -9.99
N GLU A 391 2.28 -22.35 -10.72
CA GLU A 391 3.25 -23.30 -10.20
C GLU A 391 4.35 -22.57 -9.40
N ASN A 392 4.20 -22.63 -8.07
CA ASN A 392 5.08 -22.12 -7.03
C ASN A 392 5.04 -20.61 -6.77
N CYS A 393 3.84 -20.08 -6.52
CA CYS A 393 3.68 -18.99 -5.54
C CYS A 393 3.63 -19.54 -4.09
N SER A 394 4.28 -20.68 -3.82
CA SER A 394 4.90 -20.86 -2.51
C SER A 394 6.01 -19.83 -2.45
N LEU A 395 5.72 -18.69 -1.81
CA LEU A 395 6.76 -17.79 -1.30
C LEU A 395 7.78 -18.69 -0.60
N SER A 396 8.88 -19.01 -1.27
CA SER A 396 10.01 -19.61 -0.60
C SER A 396 10.34 -18.59 0.47
N CYS A 397 10.21 -18.98 1.75
CA CYS A 397 10.53 -18.16 2.90
C CYS A 397 12.03 -17.79 2.87
N SER A 398 12.46 -16.97 1.92
CA SER A 398 13.73 -16.28 1.96
C SER A 398 13.54 -15.20 3.02
N SER A 399 14.04 -15.52 4.22
CA SER A 399 14.30 -14.61 5.34
C SER A 399 13.47 -13.32 5.33
N CYS A 400 12.27 -13.36 5.94
CA CYS A 400 11.60 -12.12 6.32
C CYS A 400 12.59 -11.29 7.15
N PRO A 401 12.93 -10.05 6.75
CA PRO A 401 13.85 -9.24 7.51
C PRO A 401 13.32 -9.07 8.93
N VAL A 402 14.22 -9.12 9.92
CA VAL A 402 13.88 -8.85 11.32
C VAL A 402 13.34 -7.43 11.37
N ARG A 403 12.03 -7.28 11.64
CA ARG A 403 11.39 -5.98 11.84
C ARG A 403 11.32 -5.68 13.33
N VAL A 404 11.65 -4.46 13.70
CA VAL A 404 11.36 -3.93 15.03
C VAL A 404 9.84 -3.78 15.14
N CYS A 405 9.21 -4.47 16.10
CA CYS A 405 7.77 -4.38 16.33
C CYS A 405 7.51 -3.34 17.42
N VAL A 406 6.91 -2.21 17.06
CA VAL A 406 6.60 -1.15 18.03
C VAL A 406 5.23 -1.42 18.67
N ASP A 407 5.18 -2.26 19.71
CA ASP A 407 3.92 -2.68 20.34
C ASP A 407 3.74 -2.27 21.81
N GLU A 408 4.64 -1.42 22.35
CA GLU A 408 4.54 -0.89 23.72
C GLU A 408 3.17 -0.26 24.01
N HIS A 409 2.61 0.48 23.04
CA HIS A 409 1.30 1.10 23.17
C HIS A 409 0.18 0.08 23.38
N VAL A 410 0.28 -1.13 22.82
CA VAL A 410 -0.73 -2.18 22.96
C VAL A 410 -0.78 -2.68 24.40
N THR A 411 0.38 -2.95 25.00
CA THR A 411 0.47 -3.36 26.40
C THR A 411 -0.11 -2.27 27.30
N ARG A 412 0.34 -1.02 27.14
CA ARG A 412 -0.15 0.12 27.95
C ARG A 412 -1.66 0.34 27.83
N ILE A 413 -2.25 0.14 26.66
CA ILE A 413 -3.70 0.25 26.46
C ILE A 413 -4.43 -0.87 27.19
N ASN A 414 -3.97 -2.12 27.10
CA ASN A 414 -4.60 -3.25 27.78
C ASN A 414 -4.49 -3.11 29.31
N ASP A 415 -3.33 -2.68 29.82
CA ASP A 415 -3.11 -2.49 31.25
C ASP A 415 -3.99 -1.39 31.83
N ALA A 416 -4.28 -0.34 31.04
CA ALA A 416 -5.13 0.77 31.43
C ALA A 416 -6.60 0.39 31.72
N PHE A 417 -7.06 -0.82 31.39
CA PHE A 417 -8.39 -1.30 31.78
C PHE A 417 -8.46 -1.77 33.23
N LEU A 418 -7.33 -2.15 33.85
CA LEU A 418 -7.29 -2.55 35.25
C LEU A 418 -7.80 -1.47 36.20
N PRO A 419 -7.31 -0.21 36.17
CA PRO A 419 -7.83 0.84 37.05
C PRO A 419 -9.31 1.14 36.79
N ILE A 420 -9.77 1.05 35.54
CA ILE A 420 -11.17 1.26 35.14
C ILE A 420 -12.07 0.22 35.80
N LEU A 421 -11.80 -1.07 35.56
CA LEU A 421 -12.63 -2.15 36.11
C LEU A 421 -12.50 -2.26 37.62
N SER A 422 -11.32 -1.99 38.18
CA SER A 422 -11.13 -1.93 39.64
C SER A 422 -11.98 -0.84 40.28
N ARG A 423 -12.10 0.33 39.63
CA ARG A 423 -12.99 1.39 40.10
C ARG A 423 -14.45 0.97 40.01
N PHE A 424 -14.86 0.27 38.95
CA PHE A 424 -16.23 -0.22 38.83
C PHE A 424 -16.61 -1.20 39.94
N VAL A 425 -15.71 -2.12 40.29
CA VAL A 425 -15.91 -3.04 41.41
C VAL A 425 -15.92 -2.29 42.74
N ALA A 426 -15.03 -1.31 42.96
CA ALA A 426 -14.97 -0.54 44.20
C ALA A 426 -16.24 0.29 44.45
N GLU A 427 -16.86 0.82 43.39
CA GLU A 427 -18.13 1.56 43.44
C GLU A 427 -19.37 0.65 43.44
N ASN A 428 -19.20 -0.68 43.44
CA ASN A 428 -20.27 -1.68 43.35
C ASN A 428 -21.22 -1.44 42.15
N LEU A 429 -20.67 -1.07 40.99
CA LEU A 429 -21.46 -0.82 39.79
C LEU A 429 -22.08 -2.13 39.25
N PRO A 430 -23.39 -2.16 38.96
CA PRO A 430 -23.99 -3.29 38.25
C PRO A 430 -23.32 -3.54 36.90
N GLN A 431 -23.24 -4.79 36.47
CA GLN A 431 -22.65 -5.19 35.20
C GLN A 431 -23.24 -4.44 34.00
N SER A 432 -24.57 -4.23 33.97
CA SER A 432 -25.25 -3.44 32.93
C SER A 432 -24.77 -1.99 32.89
N ARG A 433 -24.53 -1.39 34.06
CA ARG A 433 -24.02 -0.02 34.18
C ARG A 433 -22.55 0.07 33.76
N ALA A 434 -21.72 -0.89 34.14
CA ALA A 434 -20.33 -0.97 33.71
C ALA A 434 -20.21 -1.07 32.17
N ILE A 435 -21.02 -1.92 31.55
CA ILE A 435 -21.11 -2.03 30.08
C ILE A 435 -21.52 -0.69 29.46
N HIS A 436 -22.55 -0.04 30.00
CA HIS A 436 -23.01 1.25 29.49
C HIS A 436 -21.92 2.33 29.55
N VAL A 437 -21.15 2.41 30.65
CA VAL A 437 -20.02 3.34 30.78
C VAL A 437 -18.93 3.05 29.73
N LEU A 438 -18.61 1.78 29.48
CA LEU A 438 -17.64 1.40 28.44
C LEU A 438 -18.13 1.71 27.03
N GLU A 439 -19.44 1.57 26.76
CA GLU A 439 -20.04 1.97 25.47
C GLU A 439 -19.98 3.49 25.25
N ILE A 440 -20.14 4.31 26.31
CA ILE A 440 -19.91 5.76 26.21
C ILE A 440 -18.45 6.05 25.87
N LEU A 441 -17.51 5.41 26.57
CA LEU A 441 -16.08 5.55 26.29
C LEU A 441 -15.73 5.12 24.87
N LYS A 442 -16.35 4.04 24.37
CA LYS A 442 -16.22 3.61 22.98
C LYS A 442 -16.72 4.68 22.00
N GLY A 443 -17.88 5.28 22.26
CA GLY A 443 -18.40 6.40 21.47
C GLY A 443 -17.41 7.57 21.40
N VAL A 444 -16.80 7.92 22.52
CA VAL A 444 -15.78 8.98 22.60
C VAL A 444 -14.53 8.64 21.78
N ILE A 445 -14.04 7.40 21.86
CA ILE A 445 -12.88 6.97 21.07
C ILE A 445 -13.22 6.95 19.57
N LEU A 446 -14.44 6.59 19.19
CA LEU A 446 -14.92 6.70 17.80
C LEU A 446 -15.00 8.15 17.32
N ASP A 447 -15.53 9.06 18.14
CA ASP A 447 -15.56 10.50 17.84
C ASP A 447 -14.14 11.06 17.66
N LEU A 448 -13.22 10.65 18.54
CA LEU A 448 -11.82 10.99 18.41
C LEU A 448 -11.26 10.47 17.09
N GLN A 449 -11.50 9.20 16.73
CA GLN A 449 -11.04 8.57 15.48
C GLN A 449 -11.52 9.30 14.23
N ASN A 450 -12.78 9.78 14.24
CA ASN A 450 -13.39 10.50 13.13
C ASN A 450 -13.01 11.99 13.05
N SER A 451 -12.43 12.55 14.11
CA SER A 451 -11.96 13.94 14.13
C SER A 451 -10.61 14.11 13.43
N SER A 452 -10.31 15.33 12.97
CA SER A 452 -9.02 15.72 12.38
C SER A 452 -7.85 15.25 13.25
N PHE A 453 -6.92 14.47 12.69
CA PHE A 453 -5.84 13.85 13.46
C PHE A 453 -4.93 14.89 14.14
N ARG A 454 -4.86 16.11 13.60
CA ARG A 454 -4.05 17.21 14.13
C ARG A 454 -4.68 17.90 15.34
N ASN A 455 -6.01 17.84 15.45
CA ASN A 455 -6.78 18.54 16.48
C ASN A 455 -7.80 17.59 17.13
N ARG A 456 -7.43 16.32 17.34
CA ARG A 456 -8.37 15.31 17.85
C ARG A 456 -8.98 15.80 19.15
N LYS A 457 -10.29 15.96 19.14
CA LYS A 457 -11.08 16.44 20.27
C LYS A 457 -12.43 15.74 20.28
N ALA A 458 -12.81 15.26 21.46
CA ALA A 458 -14.15 14.79 21.75
C ALA A 458 -14.61 15.39 23.07
N SER A 459 -15.92 15.37 23.31
CA SER A 459 -16.47 15.87 24.55
C SER A 459 -17.50 14.92 25.12
N ILE A 460 -17.51 14.81 26.44
CA ILE A 460 -18.47 14.04 27.21
C ILE A 460 -19.33 15.02 27.97
N ASP A 461 -20.65 14.91 27.83
CA ASP A 461 -21.59 15.60 28.69
C ASP A 461 -21.95 14.68 29.87
N LEU A 462 -21.49 15.04 31.07
CA LEU A 462 -21.72 14.26 32.29
C LEU A 462 -23.19 14.28 32.73
N TYR A 463 -23.97 15.27 32.28
CA TYR A 463 -25.34 15.54 32.72
C TYR A 463 -26.37 15.40 31.60
N SER A 464 -26.00 14.88 30.43
CA SER A 464 -26.93 14.63 29.33
C SER A 464 -28.16 13.85 29.83
N ASN A 465 -29.36 14.15 29.28
CA ASN A 465 -30.70 13.65 29.64
C ASN A 465 -30.90 12.11 29.54
N SER A 466 -29.87 11.32 29.79
CA SER A 466 -29.95 9.89 30.05
C SER A 466 -30.39 9.67 31.49
N SER A 467 -31.13 8.58 31.72
CA SER A 467 -31.64 8.20 33.05
C SER A 467 -30.55 7.90 34.09
N GLU A 468 -29.27 7.93 33.71
CA GLU A 468 -28.14 7.57 34.56
C GLU A 468 -26.87 8.36 34.18
N PRO A 469 -26.53 9.46 34.88
CA PRO A 469 -25.38 10.32 34.57
C PRO A 469 -24.03 9.64 34.88
N LEU A 470 -22.98 10.02 34.13
CA LEU A 470 -21.61 9.58 34.41
C LEU A 470 -21.10 10.29 35.67
N LEU A 471 -20.70 9.52 36.69
CA LEU A 471 -20.12 10.12 37.89
C LEU A 471 -18.77 10.77 37.53
N PRO A 472 -18.51 12.04 37.91
CA PRO A 472 -17.21 12.69 37.70
C PRO A 472 -16.03 11.87 38.24
N GLN A 473 -16.26 11.08 39.29
CA GLN A 473 -15.27 10.19 39.92
C GLN A 473 -14.84 9.01 39.03
N LEU A 474 -15.65 8.63 38.02
CA LEU A 474 -15.30 7.61 37.03
C LEU A 474 -14.43 8.18 35.90
N VAL A 475 -14.45 9.49 35.69
CA VAL A 475 -13.63 10.13 34.65
C VAL A 475 -12.15 9.99 34.98
N SER A 476 -11.76 10.11 36.25
CA SER A 476 -10.37 9.93 36.70
C SER A 476 -9.85 8.50 36.51
N SER A 477 -10.73 7.49 36.47
CA SER A 477 -10.25 6.12 36.18
C SER A 477 -9.85 5.92 34.72
N PHE A 478 -10.18 6.86 33.83
CA PHE A 478 -9.75 6.82 32.43
C PHE A 478 -8.37 7.44 32.18
N ASP A 479 -7.73 8.05 33.18
CA ASP A 479 -6.47 8.79 32.99
C ASP A 479 -5.35 7.96 32.41
N GLU A 480 -5.21 6.70 32.82
CA GLU A 480 -4.18 5.80 32.31
C GLU A 480 -4.44 5.42 30.84
N LEU A 481 -5.71 5.24 30.47
CA LEU A 481 -6.11 4.95 29.09
C LEU A 481 -5.91 6.17 28.20
N LEU A 482 -6.32 7.36 28.65
CA LEU A 482 -6.10 8.60 27.91
C LEU A 482 -4.60 8.88 27.74
N SER A 483 -3.81 8.71 28.80
CA SER A 483 -2.36 8.89 28.77
C SER A 483 -1.67 7.90 27.81
N SER A 484 -2.08 6.62 27.79
CA SER A 484 -1.54 5.64 26.82
C SER A 484 -1.86 6.01 25.38
N LEU A 485 -2.98 6.70 25.13
CA LEU A 485 -3.37 7.26 23.84
C LEU A 485 -2.77 8.64 23.54
N SER A 486 -1.90 9.19 24.39
CA SER A 486 -1.40 10.58 24.28
C SER A 486 -2.50 11.65 24.27
N LEU A 487 -3.57 11.38 25.01
CA LEU A 487 -4.73 12.26 25.24
C LEU A 487 -4.74 12.74 26.69
N SER A 488 -5.47 13.83 26.93
CA SER A 488 -5.79 14.33 28.27
C SER A 488 -7.23 14.82 28.31
N HIS A 489 -7.82 14.86 29.49
CA HIS A 489 -9.15 15.43 29.69
C HIS A 489 -9.04 16.78 30.43
N LYS A 490 -9.98 17.68 30.16
CA LYS A 490 -10.15 18.96 30.86
C LYS A 490 -11.61 19.12 31.26
N LEU A 491 -11.85 19.48 32.51
CA LEU A 491 -13.19 19.77 33.01
C LEU A 491 -13.58 21.21 32.67
N GLY A 492 -14.65 21.38 31.90
CA GLY A 492 -15.29 22.66 31.62
C GLY A 492 -16.16 23.12 32.79
N GLY A 493 -16.33 24.44 32.93
CA GLY A 493 -17.18 25.03 33.98
C GLY A 493 -18.68 24.77 33.81
N ASP A 494 -19.08 24.16 32.69
CA ASP A 494 -20.44 23.78 32.29
C ASP A 494 -20.78 22.31 32.60
N GLY A 495 -19.85 21.55 33.22
CA GLY A 495 -20.05 20.11 33.46
C GLY A 495 -19.64 19.21 32.29
N ARG A 496 -19.07 19.79 31.23
CA ARG A 496 -18.57 19.06 30.06
C ARG A 496 -17.11 18.65 30.28
N VAL A 497 -16.76 17.43 29.91
CA VAL A 497 -15.36 16.96 29.90
C VAL A 497 -14.86 16.95 28.46
N ASP A 498 -13.87 17.78 28.16
CA ASP A 498 -13.23 17.83 26.86
C ASP A 498 -11.97 16.94 26.86
N ILE A 499 -11.94 15.95 25.96
CA ILE A 499 -10.76 15.12 25.72
C ILE A 499 -10.03 15.65 24.50
N CYS A 500 -8.75 15.97 24.67
CA CYS A 500 -7.91 16.61 23.66
C CYS A 500 -6.54 15.91 23.56
N LEU A 501 -5.85 16.10 22.44
CA LEU A 501 -4.44 15.73 22.27
C LEU A 501 -3.58 16.34 23.38
N ALA A 502 -2.77 15.49 24.03
CA ALA A 502 -1.78 15.88 25.04
C ALA A 502 -0.33 15.74 24.54
N GLY A 503 -0.11 14.92 23.50
CA GLY A 503 1.20 14.62 22.97
C GLY A 503 1.23 14.48 21.45
N ASN A 504 2.12 13.61 20.96
CA ASN A 504 2.28 13.37 19.52
C ASN A 504 0.98 12.74 18.96
N PRO A 505 0.30 13.40 17.98
CA PRO A 505 -0.95 12.89 17.42
C PRO A 505 -0.80 11.51 16.76
N VAL A 506 0.40 11.17 16.26
CA VAL A 506 0.68 9.86 15.65
C VAL A 506 0.54 8.73 16.67
N LYS A 507 0.93 8.95 17.93
CA LYS A 507 0.73 7.96 18.99
C LYS A 507 -0.75 7.71 19.25
N THR A 508 -1.56 8.77 19.23
CA THR A 508 -3.02 8.67 19.31
C THR A 508 -3.57 7.88 18.12
N SER A 509 -3.15 8.20 16.90
CA SER A 509 -3.58 7.53 15.67
C SER A 509 -3.29 6.02 15.68
N ILE A 510 -2.15 5.61 16.21
CA ILE A 510 -1.79 4.19 16.36
C ILE A 510 -2.63 3.53 17.47
N GLY A 511 -2.82 4.23 18.59
CA GLY A 511 -3.50 3.66 19.75
C GLY A 511 -5.03 3.56 19.65
N LEU A 512 -5.69 4.49 18.93
CA LEU A 512 -7.17 4.53 18.86
C LEU A 512 -7.79 3.22 18.35
N PRO A 513 -7.33 2.61 17.23
CA PRO A 513 -7.85 1.31 16.79
C PRO A 513 -7.66 0.19 17.81
N VAL A 514 -6.51 0.18 18.51
CA VAL A 514 -6.20 -0.80 19.54
C VAL A 514 -7.11 -0.65 20.75
N ALA A 515 -7.39 0.59 21.17
CA ALA A 515 -8.31 0.85 22.27
C ALA A 515 -9.76 0.47 21.92
N LEU A 516 -10.19 0.64 20.66
CA LEU A 516 -11.50 0.18 20.20
C LEU A 516 -11.61 -1.35 20.24
N ASP A 517 -10.60 -2.07 19.73
CA ASP A 517 -10.56 -3.54 19.76
C ASP A 517 -10.55 -4.05 21.22
N ALA A 518 -9.74 -3.43 22.08
CA ALA A 518 -9.69 -3.76 23.50
C ALA A 518 -11.02 -3.48 24.22
N LEU A 519 -11.69 -2.35 23.92
CA LEU A 519 -13.03 -2.05 24.45
C LEU A 519 -14.06 -3.09 24.03
N ASP A 520 -14.07 -3.47 22.75
CA ASP A 520 -15.00 -4.47 22.22
C ASP A 520 -14.79 -5.84 22.87
N ASP A 521 -13.54 -6.28 23.01
CA ASP A 521 -13.18 -7.50 23.72
C ASP A 521 -13.61 -7.43 25.20
N THR A 522 -13.32 -6.33 25.90
CA THR A 522 -13.70 -6.15 27.31
C THR A 522 -15.22 -6.13 27.50
N ILE A 523 -15.96 -5.40 26.67
CA ILE A 523 -17.44 -5.36 26.69
C ILE A 523 -18.02 -6.75 26.43
N HIS A 524 -17.48 -7.49 25.46
CA HIS A 524 -17.90 -8.85 25.16
C HIS A 524 -17.67 -9.79 26.35
N ASN A 525 -16.49 -9.74 26.96
CA ASN A 525 -16.15 -10.56 28.13
C ASN A 525 -17.00 -10.18 29.35
N LEU A 526 -17.28 -8.88 29.56
CA LEU A 526 -18.18 -8.43 30.60
C LEU A 526 -19.59 -8.97 30.39
N LYS A 527 -20.15 -8.94 29.17
CA LYS A 527 -21.48 -9.51 28.87
C LYS A 527 -21.59 -11.00 29.22
N ASN A 528 -20.48 -11.73 29.12
CA ASN A 528 -20.40 -13.16 29.43
C ASN A 528 -19.97 -13.47 30.89
N CYS A 529 -19.74 -12.45 31.72
CA CYS A 529 -19.33 -12.62 33.10
C CYS A 529 -20.56 -12.89 33.99
N ASN A 530 -20.57 -14.01 34.71
CA ASN A 530 -21.69 -14.39 35.59
C ASN A 530 -21.71 -13.60 36.91
N ASN A 531 -20.56 -13.16 37.40
CA ASN A 531 -20.45 -12.41 38.65
C ASN A 531 -19.31 -11.39 38.56
N PHE A 532 -19.65 -10.11 38.39
CA PHE A 532 -18.69 -9.02 38.31
C PHE A 532 -18.24 -8.62 39.72
N SER A 533 -17.12 -9.20 40.17
CA SER A 533 -16.52 -8.97 41.49
C SER A 533 -15.01 -8.79 41.41
N LYS A 534 -14.34 -8.58 42.55
CA LYS A 534 -12.88 -8.45 42.61
C LYS A 534 -12.15 -9.69 42.05
N ASP A 535 -12.74 -10.87 42.18
CA ASP A 535 -12.18 -12.13 41.66
C ASP A 535 -12.25 -12.23 40.13
N SER A 536 -13.14 -11.43 39.51
CA SER A 536 -13.28 -11.35 38.05
C SER A 536 -12.24 -10.46 37.38
N LEU A 537 -11.42 -9.71 38.15
CA LEU A 537 -10.32 -8.86 37.64
C LEU A 537 -9.10 -9.69 37.22
N SER A 538 -9.32 -10.70 36.39
CA SER A 538 -8.32 -11.59 35.83
C SER A 538 -8.71 -11.97 34.40
N LEU A 539 -7.96 -12.86 33.76
CA LEU A 539 -8.29 -13.35 32.43
C LEU A 539 -9.66 -14.08 32.47
N PRO A 540 -10.61 -13.81 31.56
CA PRO A 540 -10.47 -13.13 30.26
C PRO A 540 -10.72 -11.62 30.26
N LEU A 541 -11.12 -11.01 31.38
CA LEU A 541 -11.50 -9.60 31.46
C LEU A 541 -10.31 -8.64 31.35
N LEU A 542 -9.14 -9.04 31.87
CA LEU A 542 -7.90 -8.25 31.86
C LEU A 542 -6.73 -9.04 31.23
N LYS A 543 -5.97 -8.39 30.35
CA LYS A 543 -4.83 -8.97 29.62
C LYS A 543 -3.47 -8.44 30.13
N LEU A 544 -3.21 -8.55 31.43
CA LEU A 544 -2.13 -7.84 32.17
C LEU A 544 -0.71 -8.42 32.05
N ASN A 545 -0.47 -9.41 31.19
CA ASN A 545 0.83 -10.12 31.10
C ASN A 545 1.34 -10.19 29.65
N ARG A 546 1.09 -9.16 28.85
CA ARG A 546 1.59 -9.10 27.47
C ARG A 546 3.08 -8.76 27.46
N ILE A 547 3.89 -9.68 26.95
CA ILE A 547 5.32 -9.44 26.67
C ILE A 547 5.42 -8.54 25.42
N ASN A 548 6.05 -7.37 25.56
CA ASN A 548 6.39 -6.49 24.44
C ASN A 548 7.63 -7.03 23.70
N SER A 549 7.66 -6.92 22.37
CA SER A 549 8.70 -7.55 21.55
C SER A 549 9.62 -6.50 20.96
N GLU A 550 10.70 -6.12 21.65
CA GLU A 550 11.65 -5.13 21.12
C GLU A 550 12.43 -5.65 19.89
N LEU A 551 12.74 -6.95 19.81
CA LEU A 551 13.42 -7.60 18.68
C LEU A 551 13.05 -9.10 18.61
N MET A 552 12.13 -9.52 17.74
CA MET A 552 11.77 -10.95 17.60
C MET A 552 11.77 -11.42 16.14
N PRO A 553 12.48 -12.52 15.80
CA PRO A 553 12.32 -13.20 14.51
C PRO A 553 10.91 -13.80 14.39
N LYS A 554 10.25 -13.64 13.23
CA LYS A 554 8.91 -14.21 12.94
C LYS A 554 8.82 -15.72 13.25
N THR A 555 9.93 -16.47 13.19
CA THR A 555 9.98 -17.91 13.47
C THR A 555 9.73 -18.29 14.95
N PHE A 556 9.86 -17.35 15.90
CA PHE A 556 9.64 -17.64 17.33
C PHE A 556 8.16 -17.68 17.72
N PHE A 557 7.26 -17.15 16.87
CA PHE A 557 5.83 -17.08 17.13
C PHE A 557 5.12 -18.42 17.23
N HIS A 558 5.66 -19.43 16.57
CA HIS A 558 4.97 -20.69 16.41
C HIS A 558 4.95 -21.57 17.67
N LYS A 559 5.72 -21.20 18.72
CA LYS A 559 6.08 -22.11 19.82
C LYS A 559 5.62 -21.69 21.22
N PHE A 560 5.05 -20.48 21.39
CA PHE A 560 4.49 -20.00 22.68
C PHE A 560 2.96 -19.97 22.68
N ILE A 561 2.33 -21.06 22.23
CA ILE A 561 0.93 -21.35 22.56
C ILE A 561 0.97 -22.43 23.65
N SER A 562 1.09 -22.00 24.90
CA SER A 562 0.68 -22.84 26.04
C SER A 562 -0.44 -22.10 26.76
N ASP A 563 -1.36 -22.87 27.37
CA ASP A 563 -2.66 -22.44 27.92
C ASP A 563 -2.61 -21.36 29.02
N ARG A 564 -1.46 -20.72 29.27
CA ARG A 564 -1.30 -19.62 30.22
C ARG A 564 -0.68 -18.34 29.68
N TYR A 565 -0.13 -18.35 28.45
CA TYR A 565 0.50 -17.17 27.87
C TYR A 565 0.14 -17.08 26.39
N GLN A 566 -0.87 -16.29 26.04
CA GLN A 566 -1.05 -15.88 24.65
C GLN A 566 0.06 -14.87 24.33
N ALA A 567 1.05 -15.32 23.56
CA ALA A 567 1.90 -14.42 22.80
C ALA A 567 0.98 -13.65 21.81
N THR A 568 0.46 -12.50 22.27
CA THR A 568 -0.34 -11.57 21.47
C THR A 568 0.53 -10.65 20.63
N SER A 569 1.84 -10.89 20.62
CA SER A 569 2.72 -10.23 19.69
C SER A 569 2.22 -10.57 18.26
N ALA A 570 2.06 -9.54 17.43
CA ALA A 570 1.78 -9.56 15.99
C ALA A 570 1.19 -8.20 15.63
N PHE A 571 2.12 -7.32 15.26
CA PHE A 571 2.08 -6.23 14.28
C PHE A 571 1.21 -4.98 14.49
N ASP A 572 0.07 -5.03 15.16
CA ASP A 572 -0.69 -3.79 15.45
C ASP A 572 -1.61 -3.86 16.68
N GLY A 573 -1.70 -5.02 17.36
CA GLY A 573 -2.51 -5.16 18.57
C GLY A 573 -4.01 -5.29 18.34
N ILE A 574 -4.46 -5.41 17.08
CA ILE A 574 -5.87 -5.52 16.70
C ILE A 574 -6.17 -6.96 16.29
N ARG A 575 -7.21 -7.57 16.86
CA ARG A 575 -7.56 -8.98 16.57
C ARG A 575 -7.93 -9.22 15.10
N ALA A 576 -8.61 -8.26 14.47
CA ALA A 576 -9.13 -8.36 13.11
C ALA A 576 -8.06 -8.18 12.02
N THR A 577 -7.01 -7.40 12.28
CA THR A 577 -5.93 -7.09 11.33
C THR A 577 -4.59 -7.70 11.73
N LYS A 578 -4.61 -8.63 12.69
CA LYS A 578 -3.46 -9.37 13.26
C LYS A 578 -2.45 -9.92 12.24
N TRP A 579 -2.84 -10.00 10.96
CA TRP A 579 -2.04 -10.53 9.86
C TRP A 579 -2.05 -9.64 8.60
N GLU A 580 -2.40 -8.36 8.71
CA GLU A 580 -2.37 -7.42 7.57
C GLU A 580 -1.03 -6.68 7.52
N GLU A 581 -0.24 -6.91 6.47
CA GLU A 581 1.02 -6.20 6.23
C GLU A 581 0.74 -4.74 5.82
N PRO A 582 1.71 -3.81 5.98
CA PRO A 582 1.53 -2.40 5.61
C PRO A 582 1.16 -2.15 4.14
N ASN A 583 1.36 -3.13 3.26
CA ASN A 583 0.99 -3.12 1.85
C ASN A 583 -0.39 -3.74 1.56
N GLY A 584 -1.14 -4.14 2.60
CA GLY A 584 -2.48 -4.74 2.48
C GLY A 584 -2.52 -6.26 2.36
N ALA A 585 -1.37 -6.97 2.40
CA ALA A 585 -1.36 -8.43 2.33
C ALA A 585 -1.92 -9.04 3.63
N ARG A 586 -2.88 -9.97 3.55
CA ARG A 586 -3.51 -10.62 4.71
C ARG A 586 -3.06 -12.07 4.86
N GLY A 587 -2.60 -12.44 6.06
CA GLY A 587 -2.40 -13.84 6.44
C GLY A 587 -3.69 -14.49 6.94
N ILE A 588 -3.99 -15.71 6.49
CA ILE A 588 -5.11 -16.53 7.00
C ILE A 588 -4.54 -17.74 7.74
N VAL A 589 -5.07 -18.04 8.94
CA VAL A 589 -4.87 -19.31 9.64
C VAL A 589 -6.02 -20.23 9.25
N ASN A 590 -5.71 -21.36 8.60
CA ASN A 590 -6.72 -22.38 8.33
C ASN A 590 -6.93 -23.19 9.62
N GLN A 591 -8.20 -23.39 10.03
CA GLN A 591 -8.53 -23.94 11.35
C GLN A 591 -8.02 -25.36 11.62
N ASP A 592 -7.59 -26.10 10.59
CA ASP A 592 -7.19 -27.51 10.75
C ASP A 592 -5.68 -27.80 10.66
N TYR A 593 -4.83 -26.87 10.23
CA TYR A 593 -3.37 -27.11 10.22
C TYR A 593 -2.58 -25.81 10.42
N SER A 594 -1.54 -25.90 11.23
CA SER A 594 -0.59 -24.89 11.67
C SER A 594 0.31 -24.33 10.55
N LEU A 595 -0.30 -23.85 9.45
CA LEU A 595 0.38 -23.23 8.32
C LEU A 595 -0.33 -21.92 7.94
N LEU A 596 0.44 -20.82 7.92
CA LEU A 596 -0.01 -19.51 7.42
C LEU A 596 0.14 -19.44 5.89
N PHE A 597 -0.89 -18.96 5.22
CA PHE A 597 -0.83 -18.53 3.82
C PHE A 597 -1.04 -17.02 3.73
N TRP A 598 -0.21 -16.34 2.94
CA TRP A 598 -0.33 -14.92 2.64
C TRP A 598 -1.09 -14.74 1.33
N TYR A 599 -2.15 -13.93 1.34
CA TYR A 599 -2.89 -13.54 0.15
C TYR A 599 -2.85 -12.01 -0.02
N PHE A 600 -2.60 -11.55 -1.23
CA PHE A 600 -2.94 -10.18 -1.67
C PHE A 600 -4.38 -10.24 -2.19
N MET A 601 -5.30 -9.45 -1.61
CA MET A 601 -6.64 -9.22 -2.18
C MET A 601 -6.65 -7.96 -3.04
#